data_AF-A0A0F0CPA1-F1
#
_entry.id   AF-A0A0F0CPA1-F1
#
_cell.length_a   1.000
_cell.length_b   1.000
_cell.length_c   1.000
_cell.angle_alpha   90.00
_cell.angle_beta   90.00
_cell.angle_gamma   90.00
#
_symmetry.space_group_name_H-M   'P 1'
#
loop_
_entity.id
_entity.type
_entity.pdbx_description
1 polymer ?
#
loop_
_entity_poly.entity_id
_entity_poly.type
_entity_poly.pdbx_seq_one_letter_code
_entity_poly.pdbx_strand_id
1 'polypeptide(L)'
;MEPGEAIALNTGVLVASVLDITHNNMDIAILDTSAATHMPDVLEMPYRPMIAGALTRGEKKYTYRLAGLTCLAGDVIGDYSFDEPLTPGKKLIFKDMAHYTMVKNNTFNGVNLPSIAIYNPDTNKINIVKKFGYEDYRNRLS
;
A
#
# COMPACT_ATOMS: atom_id res chain seq x y z
N MET A 1 24.33 -5.28 -19.75
CA MET A 1 23.07 -4.61 -19.37
C MET A 1 22.71 -5.05 -17.96
N GLU A 2 22.23 -4.14 -17.12
CA GLU A 2 21.90 -4.39 -15.70
C GLU A 2 20.47 -3.90 -15.38
N PRO A 3 19.42 -4.50 -15.99
CA PRO A 3 18.05 -4.04 -15.78
C PRO A 3 17.57 -4.42 -14.37
N GLY A 4 17.27 -3.43 -13.53
CA GLY A 4 16.61 -3.63 -12.23
C GLY A 4 15.09 -3.57 -12.36
N GLU A 5 14.55 -2.35 -12.39
CA GLU A 5 13.11 -2.06 -12.49
C GLU A 5 12.42 -2.79 -13.65
N ALA A 6 13.05 -2.80 -14.82
CA ALA A 6 12.47 -3.38 -16.04
C ALA A 6 12.13 -4.87 -15.92
N ILE A 7 12.75 -5.61 -14.98
CA ILE A 7 12.44 -7.02 -14.73
C ILE A 7 11.10 -7.18 -14.00
N ALA A 8 10.73 -6.20 -13.15
CA ALA A 8 9.57 -6.29 -12.25
C ALA A 8 8.54 -5.16 -12.48
N LEU A 9 8.62 -4.47 -13.61
CA LEU A 9 7.70 -3.41 -13.98
C LEU A 9 6.29 -3.98 -14.20
N ASN A 10 5.29 -3.46 -13.49
CA ASN A 10 3.89 -3.86 -13.52
C ASN A 10 3.63 -5.34 -13.19
N THR A 11 4.55 -6.02 -12.51
CA THR A 11 4.42 -7.47 -12.22
C THR A 11 3.82 -7.79 -10.85
N GLY A 12 3.68 -6.79 -9.97
CA GLY A 12 3.12 -7.00 -8.63
C GLY A 12 2.33 -5.81 -8.10
N VAL A 13 1.50 -6.11 -7.11
CA VAL A 13 0.57 -5.18 -6.48
C VAL A 13 0.71 -5.27 -4.97
N LEU A 14 0.43 -4.16 -4.27
CA LEU A 14 0.18 -4.17 -2.84
C LEU A 14 -1.31 -4.06 -2.62
N VAL A 15 -1.87 -5.03 -1.89
CA VAL A 15 -3.30 -5.03 -1.54
C VAL A 15 -3.44 -4.61 -0.08
N ALA A 16 -4.21 -3.55 0.14
CA ALA A 16 -4.52 -3.03 1.47
C ALA A 16 -6.03 -2.98 1.69
N SER A 17 -6.48 -2.92 2.93
CA SER A 17 -7.87 -2.72 3.34
C SER A 17 -8.06 -1.34 3.93
N VAL A 18 -9.22 -0.76 3.68
CA VAL A 18 -9.70 0.37 4.47
C VAL A 18 -10.01 -0.14 5.88
N LEU A 19 -9.40 0.45 6.89
CA LEU A 19 -9.67 0.15 8.30
C LEU A 19 -10.77 1.06 8.85
N ASP A 20 -10.69 2.35 8.55
CA ASP A 20 -11.61 3.35 9.06
C ASP A 20 -11.69 4.55 8.10
N ILE A 21 -12.77 5.32 8.22
CA ILE A 21 -12.98 6.55 7.47
C ILE A 21 -13.34 7.66 8.43
N THR A 22 -12.55 8.73 8.43
CA THR A 22 -12.76 9.92 9.27
C THR A 22 -12.90 11.16 8.39
N HIS A 23 -13.38 12.26 8.97
CA HIS A 23 -13.55 13.53 8.25
C HIS A 23 -12.78 14.66 8.92
N ASN A 24 -11.92 15.32 8.16
CA ASN A 24 -11.22 16.54 8.58
C ASN A 24 -10.93 17.42 7.36
N ASN A 25 -11.79 18.40 7.09
CA ASN A 25 -11.81 19.23 5.87
C ASN A 25 -12.02 18.45 4.55
N MET A 26 -11.79 17.14 4.56
CA MET A 26 -12.07 16.15 3.52
C MET A 26 -12.19 14.77 4.16
N ASP A 27 -12.72 13.80 3.42
CA ASP A 27 -12.78 12.41 3.87
C ASP A 27 -11.38 11.77 3.80
N ILE A 28 -11.02 11.04 4.85
CA ILE A 28 -9.73 10.38 5.03
C ILE A 28 -9.99 8.90 5.27
N ALA A 29 -9.46 8.04 4.42
CA ALA A 29 -9.49 6.59 4.62
C ALA A 29 -8.15 6.12 5.19
N ILE A 30 -8.20 5.54 6.39
CA ILE A 30 -7.05 4.92 7.05
C ILE A 30 -6.92 3.49 6.53
N LEU A 31 -5.72 3.12 6.08
CA LEU A 31 -5.45 1.79 5.51
C LEU A 31 -4.60 0.93 6.44
N ASP A 32 -4.71 -0.39 6.30
CA ASP A 32 -3.85 -1.38 6.96
C ASP A 32 -2.43 -1.47 6.36
N THR A 33 -1.97 -0.41 5.72
CA THR A 33 -0.64 -0.26 5.14
C THR A 33 -0.07 1.13 5.45
N SER A 34 1.20 1.38 5.12
CA SER A 34 1.88 2.64 5.41
C SER A 34 2.76 3.08 4.26
N ALA A 35 2.73 4.37 3.94
CA ALA A 35 3.62 4.99 2.97
C ALA A 35 5.07 4.88 3.45
N ALA A 36 5.34 5.31 4.69
CA ALA A 36 6.68 5.29 5.28
C ALA A 36 7.27 3.88 5.44
N THR A 37 6.40 2.87 5.60
CA THR A 37 6.84 1.53 5.99
C THR A 37 6.88 0.55 4.83
N HIS A 38 5.87 0.58 3.94
CA HIS A 38 5.65 -0.46 2.93
C HIS A 38 5.86 0.02 1.50
N MET A 39 5.84 1.34 1.27
CA MET A 39 6.09 1.98 -0.03
C MET A 39 6.93 3.26 0.16
N PRO A 40 8.11 3.18 0.80
CA PRO A 40 8.87 4.35 1.26
C PRO A 40 9.17 5.37 0.16
N ASP A 41 9.33 4.92 -1.09
CA ASP A 41 9.54 5.81 -2.25
C ASP A 41 8.40 6.82 -2.46
N VAL A 42 7.18 6.52 -2.02
CA VAL A 42 6.05 7.48 -2.04
C VAL A 42 6.37 8.73 -1.21
N LEU A 43 7.22 8.61 -0.19
CA LEU A 43 7.68 9.73 0.63
C LEU A 43 9.10 10.20 0.26
N GLU A 44 10.02 9.27 -0.04
CA GLU A 44 11.42 9.59 -0.33
C GLU A 44 11.62 10.22 -1.72
N MET A 45 10.84 9.77 -2.71
CA MET A 45 10.80 10.27 -4.08
C MET A 45 9.35 10.56 -4.46
N PRO A 46 8.75 11.65 -3.93
CA PRO A 46 7.31 11.80 -3.86
C PRO A 46 6.58 11.52 -5.18
N TYR A 47 5.79 10.45 -5.18
CA TYR A 47 4.92 10.08 -6.30
C TYR A 47 3.60 9.52 -5.75
N ARG A 48 2.56 9.54 -6.58
CA ARG A 48 1.24 8.99 -6.22
C ARG A 48 1.05 7.64 -6.90
N PRO A 49 1.03 6.51 -6.16
CA PRO A 49 0.90 5.20 -6.78
C PRO A 49 -0.46 5.02 -7.47
N MET A 50 -0.47 4.29 -8.58
CA MET A 50 -1.72 4.00 -9.27
C MET A 50 -2.54 2.98 -8.46
N ILE A 51 -3.85 3.23 -8.33
CA ILE A 51 -4.77 2.29 -7.68
C ILE A 51 -5.78 1.80 -8.71
N ALA A 52 -6.01 0.49 -8.76
CA ALA A 52 -7.03 -0.08 -9.64
C ALA A 52 -8.42 0.51 -9.32
N GLY A 53 -9.07 1.11 -10.31
CA GLY A 53 -10.39 1.71 -10.15
C GLY A 53 -10.42 3.09 -9.48
N ALA A 54 -9.27 3.65 -9.08
CA ALA A 54 -9.19 5.02 -8.56
C ALA A 54 -8.59 5.98 -9.59
N LEU A 55 -8.93 7.26 -9.47
CA LEU A 55 -8.35 8.35 -10.26
C LEU A 55 -7.81 9.45 -9.35
N THR A 56 -7.32 10.54 -9.93
CA THR A 56 -6.89 11.72 -9.17
C THR A 56 -8.09 12.36 -8.48
N ARG A 57 -7.85 13.06 -7.38
CA ARG A 57 -8.88 13.88 -6.70
C ARG A 57 -9.74 14.68 -7.69
N GLY A 58 -11.06 14.63 -7.50
CA GLY A 58 -12.03 15.38 -8.31
C GLY A 58 -12.37 14.77 -9.68
N GLU A 59 -11.67 13.73 -10.14
CA GLU A 59 -11.99 13.07 -11.42
C GLU A 59 -13.19 12.12 -11.33
N LYS A 60 -13.50 11.61 -10.13
CA LYS A 60 -14.67 10.78 -9.82
C LYS A 60 -15.47 11.34 -8.65
N LYS A 61 -16.66 10.77 -8.43
CA LYS A 61 -17.70 11.29 -7.53
C LYS A 61 -17.26 11.41 -6.06
N TYR A 62 -16.47 10.48 -5.54
CA TYR A 62 -16.08 10.44 -4.13
C TYR A 62 -14.58 10.64 -3.99
N THR A 63 -14.13 11.66 -3.25
CA THR A 63 -12.71 11.96 -3.04
C THR A 63 -12.29 11.59 -1.62
N TYR A 64 -11.16 10.91 -1.49
CA TYR A 64 -10.55 10.56 -0.21
C TYR A 64 -9.06 10.86 -0.20
N ARG A 65 -8.56 11.27 0.96
CA ARG A 65 -7.13 11.17 1.28
C ARG A 65 -6.88 9.78 1.82
N LEU A 66 -5.94 9.05 1.22
CA LEU A 66 -5.52 7.75 1.73
C LEU A 66 -4.32 7.97 2.66
N ALA A 67 -4.48 7.56 3.91
CA ALA A 67 -3.46 7.65 4.95
C ALA A 67 -3.12 6.26 5.49
N GLY A 68 -1.88 6.09 5.93
CA GLY A 68 -1.40 4.86 6.54
C GLY A 68 -1.75 4.74 8.02
N LEU A 69 -1.55 3.56 8.58
CA LEU A 69 -1.84 3.25 9.99
C LEU A 69 -0.80 3.74 11.00
N THR A 70 0.32 4.35 10.58
CA THR A 70 1.34 4.77 11.53
C THR A 70 0.95 6.07 12.24
N CYS A 71 1.61 6.36 13.37
CA CYS A 71 1.40 7.60 14.11
C CYS A 71 2.01 8.83 13.43
N LEU A 72 2.69 8.67 12.29
CA LEU A 72 3.34 9.77 11.58
C LEU A 72 2.28 10.64 10.90
N ALA A 73 2.23 11.92 11.24
CA ALA A 73 1.29 12.87 10.63
C ALA A 73 1.42 12.95 9.09
N GLY A 74 2.61 12.67 8.57
CA GLY A 74 2.93 12.60 7.15
C GLY A 74 2.76 11.23 6.50
N ASP A 75 2.16 10.24 7.16
CA ASP A 75 1.87 8.93 6.55
C ASP A 75 0.66 9.03 5.60
N VAL A 76 0.83 9.82 4.54
CA VAL A 76 -0.19 10.13 3.53
C VAL A 76 0.28 9.55 2.20
N ILE A 77 -0.53 8.68 1.61
CA ILE A 77 -0.24 8.03 0.33
C ILE A 77 -0.69 8.91 -0.85
N GLY A 78 -1.72 9.73 -0.64
CA GLY A 78 -2.18 10.73 -1.61
C GLY A 78 -3.70 10.93 -1.61
N ASP A 79 -4.17 11.86 -2.43
CA ASP A 79 -5.58 12.14 -2.65
C ASP A 79 -6.08 11.44 -3.92
N TYR A 80 -7.18 10.68 -3.80
CA TYR A 80 -7.75 9.86 -4.87
C TYR A 80 -9.25 10.10 -4.99
N SER A 81 -9.82 9.75 -6.14
CA SER A 81 -11.26 9.70 -6.34
C SER A 81 -11.75 8.34 -6.81
N PHE A 82 -12.99 7.99 -6.44
CA PHE A 82 -13.66 6.71 -6.69
C PHE A 82 -15.10 6.92 -7.18
N ASP A 83 -15.64 5.95 -7.91
CA ASP A 83 -17.02 5.99 -8.44
C ASP A 83 -18.06 5.69 -7.35
N GLU A 84 -17.67 4.90 -6.37
CA GLU A 84 -18.45 4.49 -5.20
C GLU A 84 -17.75 4.93 -3.91
N PRO A 85 -18.50 5.19 -2.82
CA PRO A 85 -17.90 5.54 -1.55
C PRO A 85 -17.08 4.37 -0.99
N LEU A 86 -15.97 4.69 -0.33
CA LEU A 86 -15.19 3.68 0.39
C LEU A 86 -15.93 3.23 1.66
N THR A 87 -15.67 2.00 2.09
CA THR A 87 -16.19 1.43 3.33
C THR A 87 -15.09 0.61 4.02
N PRO A 88 -15.08 0.53 5.37
CA PRO A 88 -14.19 -0.38 6.09
C PRO A 88 -14.28 -1.81 5.55
N GLY A 89 -13.13 -2.46 5.39
CA GLY A 89 -12.97 -3.78 4.77
C GLY A 89 -12.80 -3.76 3.25
N LYS A 90 -13.11 -2.65 2.56
CA LYS A 90 -12.87 -2.52 1.11
C LYS A 90 -11.38 -2.68 0.81
N LYS A 91 -11.06 -3.54 -0.17
CA LYS A 91 -9.70 -3.73 -0.66
C LYS A 91 -9.33 -2.69 -1.70
N LEU A 92 -8.14 -2.11 -1.56
CA LEU A 92 -7.49 -1.22 -2.52
C LEU A 92 -6.25 -1.93 -3.08
N ILE A 93 -6.06 -1.86 -4.40
CA ILE A 93 -4.98 -2.54 -5.11
C ILE A 93 -4.04 -1.47 -5.67
N PHE A 94 -2.93 -1.24 -5.00
CA PHE A 94 -1.84 -0.39 -5.46
C PHE A 94 -1.02 -1.15 -6.50
N LYS A 95 -0.89 -0.57 -7.69
CA LYS A 95 -0.18 -1.15 -8.82
C LYS A 95 1.30 -0.84 -8.73
N ASP A 96 2.08 -1.67 -9.44
CA ASP A 96 3.51 -1.47 -9.65
C ASP A 96 4.32 -1.44 -8.35
N MET A 97 3.99 -2.36 -7.45
CA MET A 97 4.55 -2.43 -6.09
C MET A 97 5.51 -3.60 -5.91
N ALA A 98 6.08 -4.13 -7.00
CA ALA A 98 7.02 -5.26 -6.96
C ALA A 98 8.49 -4.83 -6.82
N HIS A 99 8.87 -3.73 -7.47
CA HIS A 99 10.24 -3.20 -7.46
C HIS A 99 10.36 -2.06 -6.44
N TYR A 100 11.55 -1.89 -5.87
CA TYR A 100 11.89 -0.81 -4.91
C TYR A 100 10.94 -0.66 -3.69
N THR A 101 10.06 -1.62 -3.42
CA THR A 101 9.17 -1.66 -2.26
C THR A 101 9.66 -2.64 -1.20
N MET A 102 9.56 -3.94 -1.46
CA MET A 102 9.89 -5.02 -0.51
C MET A 102 11.36 -4.99 -0.08
N VAL A 103 12.24 -4.49 -0.94
CA VAL A 103 13.69 -4.38 -0.67
C VAL A 103 14.05 -3.20 0.24
N LYS A 104 13.12 -2.26 0.46
CA LYS A 104 13.31 -1.06 1.29
C LYS A 104 12.31 -0.94 2.44
N ASN A 105 11.34 -1.85 2.52
CA ASN A 105 10.33 -1.82 3.57
C ASN A 105 10.97 -2.05 4.96
N ASN A 106 10.26 -1.64 6.00
CA ASN A 106 10.76 -1.72 7.38
C ASN A 106 9.62 -2.07 8.34
N THR A 107 9.86 -2.03 9.65
CA THR A 107 8.79 -2.25 10.66
C THR A 107 8.72 -1.07 11.63
N PHE A 108 8.86 0.15 11.08
CA PHE A 108 8.63 1.38 11.82
C PHE A 108 7.26 1.33 12.52
N ASN A 109 7.20 1.87 13.74
CA ASN A 109 6.01 1.85 14.59
C ASN A 109 5.46 0.44 14.91
N GLY A 110 6.24 -0.62 14.66
CA GLY A 110 5.83 -2.01 14.89
C GLY A 110 4.71 -2.48 13.95
N VAL A 111 4.46 -1.78 12.83
CA VAL A 111 3.42 -2.20 11.88
C VAL A 111 3.82 -3.52 11.22
N ASN A 112 2.83 -4.38 11.02
CA ASN A 112 3.07 -5.69 10.44
C ASN A 112 3.41 -5.56 8.95
N LEU A 113 4.43 -6.30 8.51
CA LEU A 113 4.82 -6.32 7.10
C LEU A 113 3.77 -7.05 6.25
N PRO A 114 3.50 -6.59 5.01
CA PRO A 114 2.66 -7.31 4.07
C PRO A 114 3.22 -8.70 3.78
N SER A 115 2.36 -9.72 3.77
CA SER A 115 2.77 -11.05 3.33
C SER A 115 3.20 -11.03 1.86
N ILE A 116 4.23 -11.79 1.52
CA ILE A 116 4.68 -11.96 0.14
C ILE A 116 3.97 -13.18 -0.44
N ALA A 117 3.28 -13.00 -1.56
CA ALA A 117 2.54 -14.06 -2.22
C ALA A 117 2.69 -14.00 -3.73
N ILE A 118 2.55 -15.16 -4.38
CA ILE A 118 2.54 -15.31 -5.84
C ILE A 118 1.11 -15.68 -6.24
N TYR A 119 0.56 -14.94 -7.21
CA TYR A 119 -0.72 -15.25 -7.83
C TYR A 119 -0.49 -15.96 -9.16
N ASN A 120 -1.14 -17.10 -9.36
CA ASN A 120 -1.16 -17.82 -10.62
C ASN A 120 -2.51 -17.57 -11.33
N PRO A 121 -2.52 -16.87 -12.48
CA PRO A 121 -3.76 -16.51 -13.18
C PRO A 121 -4.47 -17.71 -13.82
N ASP A 122 -3.74 -18.74 -14.27
CA ASP A 122 -4.33 -19.92 -14.93
C ASP A 122 -5.13 -20.78 -13.96
N THR A 123 -4.68 -20.85 -12.71
CA THR A 123 -5.30 -21.65 -11.65
C THR A 123 -6.11 -20.84 -10.65
N ASN A 124 -6.03 -19.50 -10.73
CA ASN A 124 -6.60 -18.56 -9.78
C ASN A 124 -6.16 -18.84 -8.31
N LYS A 125 -4.93 -19.33 -8.13
CA LYS A 125 -4.38 -19.68 -6.81
C LYS A 125 -3.41 -18.61 -6.32
N ILE A 126 -3.51 -18.30 -5.03
CA ILE A 126 -2.52 -17.47 -4.31
C ILE A 126 -1.68 -18.41 -3.44
N ASN A 127 -0.37 -18.42 -3.69
CA ASN A 127 0.60 -19.12 -2.87
C ASN A 127 1.35 -18.11 -1.99
N ILE A 128 1.26 -18.26 -0.67
CA ILE A 128 1.96 -17.37 0.27
C ILE A 128 3.41 -17.86 0.42
N VAL A 129 4.35 -17.04 -0.04
CA VAL A 129 5.79 -17.32 0.02
C VAL A 129 6.37 -16.96 1.38
N LYS A 130 5.93 -15.84 1.96
CA LYS A 130 6.39 -15.39 3.28
C LYS A 130 5.26 -14.71 4.04
N LYS A 131 5.07 -15.11 5.30
CA LYS A 131 4.29 -14.39 6.29
C LYS A 131 5.25 -13.83 7.33
N PHE A 132 5.02 -12.59 7.73
CA PHE A 132 5.76 -11.96 8.80
C PHE A 132 4.96 -12.05 10.09
N GLY A 133 5.66 -12.29 11.19
CA GLY A 133 5.10 -12.32 12.54
C GLY A 133 5.85 -11.38 13.47
N TYR A 134 5.47 -11.42 14.75
CA TYR A 134 6.10 -10.61 15.80
C TYR A 134 7.63 -10.80 15.88
N GLU A 135 8.09 -12.03 15.65
CA GLU A 135 9.51 -12.39 15.67
C GLU A 135 10.34 -11.63 14.62
N ASP A 136 9.77 -11.37 13.43
CA ASP A 136 10.43 -10.58 12.37
C ASP A 136 10.65 -9.11 12.79
N TYR A 137 9.78 -8.58 13.67
CA TYR A 137 9.96 -7.26 14.27
C TYR A 137 10.98 -7.33 15.41
N ARG A 138 10.79 -8.23 16.38
CA ARG A 138 11.60 -8.31 17.60
C ARG A 138 13.09 -8.55 17.29
N ASN A 139 13.37 -9.52 16.42
CA ASN A 139 14.75 -9.98 16.16
C ASN A 139 15.60 -8.96 15.39
N ARG A 140 15.02 -7.83 14.91
CA ARG A 140 15.80 -6.71 14.36
C ARG A 140 16.29 -5.73 15.41
N LEU A 141 15.76 -5.79 16.63
CA LEU A 141 16.03 -4.81 17.68
C LEU A 141 16.95 -5.36 18.78
N SER A 142 17.06 -6.68 18.95
CA SER A 142 17.96 -7.36 19.90
C SER A 142 17.99 -8.86 19.70
#